data_AF-A0AAV0U6A6-F1
#
_entry.id   AF-A0AAV0U6A6-F1
#
_cell.length_a   1.000
_cell.length_b   1.000
_cell.length_c   1.000
_cell.angle_alpha   90.00
_cell.angle_beta   90.00
_cell.angle_gamma   90.00
#
_symmetry.space_group_name_H-M   'P 1'
#
loop_
_entity.id
_entity.type
_entity.pdbx_description
1 polymer ?
#
loop_
_entity_poly.entity_id
_entity_poly.type
_entity_poly.pdbx_seq_one_letter_code
_entity_poly.pdbx_strand_id
1 'polypeptide(L)'
;MEQVKLLQDSNAAFVELGAGRGMLSLALAQMFPESLYVLIDRAHTRGKADRFIGGEGKDEEAAKVNSTTLRAKIDLRHLNFAGMPEILDKPVVCMSKHLCGVATDLSLRAIAQTIPETNSVKAPAGKSKPASVSSRFQGLAIALCCHHVCAWKDYVNPAFFQAHGFKAEEFKLLTSMTSWTTCGMGLEGDAVEHILGISKDDRALLGRKCKRIIDAGRAAYLEHFGMKTRLVHYCDTNDSLENCLLLAWR
;
A
#
# COMPACT_ATOMS: atom_id res chain seq x y z
N MET A 1 10.42 -3.30 -7.54
CA MET A 1 10.75 -4.10 -6.33
C MET A 1 12.15 -4.69 -6.41
N GLU A 2 12.54 -5.31 -7.53
CA GLU A 2 13.91 -5.83 -7.74
C GLU A 2 15.01 -4.80 -7.53
N GLN A 3 14.85 -3.59 -8.08
CA GLN A 3 15.82 -2.49 -7.93
C GLN A 3 16.14 -2.13 -6.47
N VAL A 4 15.20 -2.39 -5.55
CA VAL A 4 15.36 -2.14 -4.11
C VAL A 4 15.46 -3.45 -3.31
N LYS A 5 15.76 -4.56 -3.99
CA LYS A 5 16.05 -5.88 -3.41
C LYS A 5 14.91 -6.54 -2.62
N LEU A 6 13.66 -6.10 -2.82
CA LEU A 6 12.48 -6.67 -2.15
C LEU A 6 12.03 -8.03 -2.67
N LEU A 7 12.65 -8.58 -3.72
CA LEU A 7 12.31 -9.87 -4.32
C LEU A 7 13.50 -10.87 -4.28
N GLN A 8 14.51 -10.62 -3.44
CA GLN A 8 15.74 -11.46 -3.43
C GLN A 8 15.63 -12.67 -2.51
N ASP A 9 14.76 -12.63 -1.50
CA ASP A 9 14.64 -13.69 -0.51
C ASP A 9 13.47 -14.62 -0.86
N SER A 10 13.79 -15.83 -1.31
CA SER A 10 12.79 -16.85 -1.67
C SER A 10 12.01 -17.37 -0.46
N ASN A 11 12.48 -17.14 0.77
CA ASN A 11 11.78 -17.48 2.02
C ASN A 11 10.91 -16.32 2.54
N ALA A 12 10.86 -15.18 1.84
CA ALA A 12 10.01 -14.07 2.21
C ALA A 12 8.51 -14.45 2.22
N ALA A 13 7.77 -13.79 3.10
CA ALA A 13 6.32 -13.73 3.09
C ALA A 13 5.88 -12.47 2.34
N PHE A 14 5.17 -12.66 1.22
CA PHE A 14 4.56 -11.60 0.44
C PHE A 14 3.13 -11.36 0.93
N VAL A 15 2.89 -10.18 1.50
CA VAL A 15 1.59 -9.80 2.06
C VAL A 15 0.86 -8.88 1.09
N GLU A 16 -0.19 -9.37 0.43
CA GLU A 16 -1.03 -8.56 -0.46
C GLU A 16 -2.14 -7.86 0.33
N LEU A 17 -2.06 -6.54 0.40
CA LEU A 17 -3.02 -5.68 1.10
C LEU A 17 -4.16 -5.28 0.15
N GLY A 18 -5.40 -5.55 0.54
CA GLY A 18 -6.56 -5.34 -0.35
C GLY A 18 -6.54 -6.31 -1.51
N ALA A 19 -6.31 -7.60 -1.22
CA ALA A 19 -5.96 -8.61 -2.21
C ALA A 19 -7.07 -8.88 -3.24
N GLY A 20 -8.34 -8.66 -2.90
CA GLY A 20 -9.48 -8.93 -3.77
C GLY A 20 -9.39 -10.34 -4.39
N ARG A 21 -9.18 -10.40 -5.71
CA ARG A 21 -9.06 -11.67 -6.46
C ARG A 21 -7.71 -12.39 -6.30
N GLY A 22 -6.70 -11.78 -5.68
CA GLY A 22 -5.37 -12.37 -5.44
C GLY A 22 -4.43 -12.40 -6.65
N MET A 23 -4.69 -11.58 -7.67
CA MET A 23 -3.96 -11.65 -8.94
C MET A 23 -2.51 -11.18 -8.83
N LEU A 24 -2.18 -10.26 -7.91
CA LEU A 24 -0.80 -9.83 -7.73
C LEU A 24 0.03 -10.92 -7.07
N SER A 25 -0.51 -11.54 -6.01
CA SER A 25 0.11 -12.72 -5.39
C SER A 25 0.29 -13.86 -6.39
N LEU A 26 -0.70 -14.14 -7.24
CA LEU A 26 -0.57 -15.15 -8.29
C LEU A 26 0.55 -14.85 -9.29
N ALA A 27 0.66 -13.60 -9.75
CA ALA A 27 1.73 -13.22 -10.65
C ALA A 27 3.12 -13.42 -10.01
N LEU A 28 3.28 -13.07 -8.73
CA LEU A 28 4.53 -13.31 -8.01
C LEU A 28 4.77 -14.80 -7.73
N ALA A 29 3.73 -15.58 -7.44
CA ALA A 29 3.82 -17.00 -7.13
C ALA A 29 4.30 -17.84 -8.32
N GLN A 30 4.06 -17.38 -9.55
CA GLN A 30 4.65 -17.99 -10.74
C GLN A 30 6.17 -17.85 -10.79
N MET A 31 6.73 -16.82 -10.16
CA MET A 31 8.17 -16.58 -10.07
C MET A 31 8.79 -17.14 -8.80
N PHE A 32 8.05 -17.13 -7.68
CA PHE A 32 8.52 -17.55 -6.35
C PHE A 32 7.53 -18.55 -5.71
N PRO A 33 7.39 -19.77 -6.26
CA PRO A 33 6.33 -20.72 -5.86
C PRO A 33 6.43 -21.21 -4.41
N GLU A 34 7.62 -21.16 -3.81
CA GLU A 34 7.90 -21.63 -2.45
C GLU A 34 7.72 -20.54 -1.38
N SER A 35 7.52 -19.28 -1.78
CA SER A 35 7.31 -18.18 -0.84
C SER A 35 5.92 -18.23 -0.21
N LEU A 36 5.78 -17.68 1.00
CA LEU A 36 4.47 -17.58 1.65
C LEU A 36 3.71 -16.36 1.10
N TYR A 37 2.45 -16.55 0.71
CA TYR A 37 1.56 -15.50 0.25
C TYR A 37 0.43 -15.29 1.26
N VAL A 38 0.35 -14.09 1.81
CA VAL A 38 -0.69 -13.70 2.77
C VAL A 38 -1.61 -12.68 2.11
N LEU A 39 -2.85 -13.07 1.84
CA LEU A 39 -3.83 -12.25 1.14
C LEU A 39 -4.80 -11.64 2.15
N ILE A 40 -4.75 -10.32 2.30
CA ILE A 40 -5.56 -9.57 3.26
C ILE A 40 -6.69 -8.84 2.55
N ASP A 41 -7.93 -9.17 2.89
CA ASP A 41 -9.12 -8.46 2.40
C ASP A 41 -10.25 -8.51 3.43
N ARG A 42 -11.13 -7.51 3.40
CA ARG A 42 -12.33 -7.46 4.25
C ARG A 42 -13.51 -8.27 3.68
N ALA A 43 -13.53 -8.48 2.36
CA ALA A 43 -14.69 -9.00 1.64
C ALA A 43 -14.51 -10.46 1.19
N HIS A 44 -15.64 -11.14 0.98
CA HIS A 44 -15.70 -12.45 0.29
C HIS A 44 -15.55 -12.28 -1.22
N THR A 45 -14.44 -11.72 -1.69
CA THR A 45 -14.09 -11.92 -3.10
C THR A 45 -13.69 -13.39 -3.26
N ARG A 46 -14.42 -14.12 -4.11
CA ARG A 46 -14.05 -15.50 -4.49
C ARG A 46 -12.58 -15.46 -4.87
N GLY A 47 -11.73 -16.09 -4.04
CA GLY A 47 -10.29 -16.21 -4.22
C GLY A 47 -9.98 -17.04 -5.46
N LYS A 48 -10.28 -16.48 -6.63
CA LYS A 48 -10.13 -17.16 -7.92
C LYS A 48 -8.68 -17.56 -8.13
N ALA A 49 -7.76 -16.70 -7.69
CA ALA A 49 -6.33 -16.94 -7.79
C ALA A 49 -5.80 -17.91 -6.73
N ASP A 50 -6.44 -18.01 -5.56
CA ASP A 50 -5.90 -18.73 -4.39
C ASP A 50 -5.55 -20.19 -4.71
N ARG A 51 -6.35 -20.86 -5.55
CA ARG A 51 -6.13 -22.25 -5.97
C ARG A 51 -4.90 -22.44 -6.86
N PHE A 52 -4.42 -21.36 -7.47
CA PHE A 52 -3.29 -21.36 -8.39
C PHE A 52 -1.99 -20.88 -7.71
N ILE A 53 -2.09 -20.30 -6.50
CA ILE A 53 -0.93 -19.90 -5.69
C ILE A 53 -0.42 -21.15 -4.96
N GLY A 54 0.77 -21.63 -5.35
CA GLY A 54 1.38 -22.86 -4.82
C GLY A 54 1.53 -24.01 -5.83
N GLY A 55 1.12 -23.80 -7.09
CA GLY A 55 1.32 -24.68 -8.24
C GLY A 55 0.07 -25.48 -8.65
N GLU A 56 -0.17 -25.62 -9.96
CA GLU A 56 -1.12 -26.62 -10.50
C GLU A 56 -0.46 -28.01 -10.46
N GLY A 57 -1.14 -29.01 -9.87
CA GLY A 57 -0.73 -30.42 -9.98
C GLY A 57 -0.15 -31.08 -8.73
N LYS A 58 -0.38 -30.55 -7.52
CA LYS A 58 -0.10 -31.32 -6.28
C LYS A 58 -1.33 -32.18 -5.94
N ASP A 59 -1.11 -33.48 -5.69
CA ASP A 59 -2.12 -34.36 -5.09
C ASP A 59 -2.79 -33.66 -3.90
N GLU A 60 -4.12 -33.73 -3.80
CA GLU A 60 -4.93 -32.97 -2.83
C GLU A 60 -4.48 -33.17 -1.37
N GLU A 61 -3.92 -34.34 -1.06
CA GLU A 61 -3.32 -34.69 0.24
C GLU A 61 -1.97 -33.97 0.51
N ALA A 62 -1.10 -33.84 -0.49
CA ALA A 62 0.21 -33.20 -0.34
C ALA A 62 0.12 -31.65 -0.36
N ALA A 63 -0.88 -31.11 -1.08
CA ALA A 63 -1.15 -29.68 -1.15
C ALA A 63 -1.60 -29.06 0.20
N LYS A 64 -2.23 -29.85 1.08
CA LYS A 64 -2.68 -29.38 2.41
C LYS A 64 -1.57 -29.19 3.43
N VAL A 65 -0.43 -29.88 3.28
CA VAL A 65 0.64 -29.91 4.29
C VAL A 65 1.61 -28.73 4.14
N ASN A 66 1.77 -28.19 2.93
CA ASN A 66 2.65 -27.05 2.62
C ASN A 66 1.88 -25.96 1.84
N SER A 67 0.75 -25.50 2.38
CA SER A 67 0.03 -24.38 1.76
C SER A 67 0.88 -23.12 1.84
N THR A 68 1.44 -22.71 0.71
CA THR A 68 2.16 -21.43 0.56
C THR A 68 1.19 -20.24 0.49
N THR A 69 -0.11 -20.45 0.72
CA THR A 69 -1.14 -19.43 0.63
C THR A 69 -1.98 -19.38 1.91
N LEU A 70 -2.11 -18.18 2.48
CA LEU A 70 -3.00 -17.86 3.59
C LEU A 70 -3.87 -16.67 3.21
N ARG A 71 -5.20 -16.81 3.25
CA ARG A 71 -6.11 -15.67 3.10
C ARG A 71 -6.72 -15.29 4.44
N ALA A 72 -6.41 -14.08 4.90
CA ALA A 72 -6.89 -13.55 6.15
C ALA A 72 -8.01 -12.53 5.91
N LYS A 73 -9.19 -12.79 6.48
CA LYS A 73 -10.34 -11.88 6.43
C LYS A 73 -10.20 -10.81 7.52
N ILE A 74 -9.53 -9.73 7.18
CA ILE A 74 -9.17 -8.67 8.14
C ILE A 74 -9.50 -7.32 7.51
N ASP A 75 -10.26 -6.49 8.24
CA ASP A 75 -10.35 -5.07 7.93
C ASP A 75 -8.98 -4.44 8.24
N LEU A 76 -8.42 -3.69 7.30
CA LEU A 76 -7.10 -3.04 7.43
C LEU A 76 -7.01 -2.13 8.67
N ARG A 77 -8.14 -1.63 9.19
CA ARG A 77 -8.20 -0.90 10.48
C ARG A 77 -7.77 -1.75 11.68
N HIS A 78 -7.93 -3.06 11.61
CA HIS A 78 -7.64 -4.01 12.68
C HIS A 78 -6.44 -4.90 12.34
N LEU A 79 -5.74 -4.63 11.25
CA LEU A 79 -4.58 -5.42 10.84
C LEU A 79 -3.46 -5.28 11.87
N ASN A 80 -3.06 -6.40 12.45
CA ASN A 80 -1.95 -6.51 13.37
C ASN A 80 -1.03 -7.67 12.94
N PHE A 81 0.12 -7.33 12.35
CA PHE A 81 1.10 -8.31 11.89
C PHE A 81 1.68 -9.17 13.02
N ALA A 82 1.75 -8.66 14.25
CA ALA A 82 2.23 -9.44 15.40
C ALA A 82 1.27 -10.57 15.79
N GLY A 83 0.00 -10.49 15.38
CA GLY A 83 -1.00 -11.53 15.58
C GLY A 83 -1.01 -12.61 14.49
N MET A 84 -0.07 -12.57 13.53
CA MET A 84 -0.01 -13.49 12.39
C MET A 84 1.19 -14.43 12.54
N PRO A 85 1.04 -15.59 13.19
CA PRO A 85 2.17 -16.48 13.52
C PRO A 85 2.95 -16.95 12.29
N GLU A 86 2.28 -17.08 11.14
CA GLU A 86 2.84 -17.61 9.90
C GLU A 86 3.95 -16.73 9.30
N ILE A 87 4.00 -15.44 9.66
CA ILE A 87 4.97 -14.48 9.14
C ILE A 87 6.02 -14.04 10.17
N LEU A 88 5.90 -14.45 11.43
CA LEU A 88 6.79 -13.96 12.51
C LEU A 88 8.25 -14.33 12.27
N ASP A 89 8.50 -15.50 11.70
CA ASP A 89 9.84 -16.02 11.44
C ASP A 89 10.33 -15.79 10.00
N LYS A 90 9.57 -15.10 9.17
CA LYS A 90 9.89 -14.86 7.77
C LYS A 90 10.19 -13.38 7.51
N PRO A 91 11.10 -13.05 6.58
CA PRO A 91 11.17 -11.70 6.03
C PRO A 91 9.82 -11.30 5.43
N VAL A 92 9.37 -10.07 5.64
CA VAL A 92 8.04 -9.62 5.23
C VAL A 92 8.14 -8.51 4.20
N VAL A 93 7.43 -8.69 3.08
CA VAL A 93 7.30 -7.70 2.01
C VAL A 93 5.81 -7.45 1.75
N CYS A 94 5.35 -6.23 1.98
CA CYS A 94 3.96 -5.84 1.74
C CYS A 94 3.77 -5.32 0.31
N MET A 95 2.68 -5.70 -0.35
CA MET A 95 2.40 -5.25 -1.71
C MET A 95 0.92 -4.96 -1.96
N SER A 96 0.61 -4.08 -2.91
CA SER A 96 -0.76 -3.87 -3.38
C SER A 96 -0.81 -3.23 -4.77
N LYS A 97 -1.79 -3.63 -5.58
CA LYS A 97 -2.00 -3.12 -6.94
C LYS A 97 -3.00 -1.97 -7.07
N HIS A 98 -3.97 -1.84 -6.14
CA HIS A 98 -4.86 -0.67 -6.02
C HIS A 98 -5.41 -0.59 -4.60
N LEU A 99 -4.70 0.08 -3.71
CA LEU A 99 -5.14 0.23 -2.33
C LEU A 99 -5.89 1.54 -2.15
N CYS A 100 -7.16 1.54 -2.51
CA CYS A 100 -7.93 2.78 -2.71
C CYS A 100 -8.13 3.60 -1.42
N GLY A 101 -7.87 4.90 -1.52
CA GLY A 101 -8.25 5.87 -0.50
C GLY A 101 -7.59 5.61 0.85
N VAL A 102 -8.40 5.66 1.90
CA VAL A 102 -7.97 5.45 3.30
C VAL A 102 -7.36 4.08 3.56
N ALA A 103 -7.58 3.09 2.70
CA ALA A 103 -7.00 1.76 2.86
C ALA A 103 -5.46 1.79 2.81
N THR A 104 -4.88 2.69 1.98
CA THR A 104 -3.44 2.91 1.95
C THR A 104 -2.97 3.38 3.32
N ASP A 105 -3.61 4.42 3.86
CA ASP A 105 -3.20 5.03 5.10
C ASP A 105 -3.36 4.09 6.32
N LEU A 106 -4.42 3.29 6.34
CA LEU A 106 -4.63 2.25 7.34
C LEU A 106 -3.53 1.18 7.29
N SER A 107 -3.13 0.78 6.08
CA SER A 107 -2.07 -0.22 5.92
C SER A 107 -0.71 0.32 6.32
N LEU A 108 -0.41 1.58 5.99
CA LEU A 108 0.82 2.23 6.41
C LEU A 108 0.89 2.33 7.95
N ARG A 109 -0.22 2.62 8.64
CA ARG A 109 -0.29 2.58 10.11
C ARG A 109 -0.02 1.19 10.67
N ALA A 110 -0.65 0.16 10.11
CA ALA A 110 -0.42 -1.23 10.53
C ALA A 110 1.04 -1.66 10.31
N ILE A 111 1.66 -1.24 9.19
CA ILE A 111 3.06 -1.50 8.91
C ILE A 111 3.98 -0.74 9.87
N ALA A 112 3.70 0.53 10.15
CA ALA A 112 4.52 1.35 11.05
C ALA A 112 4.59 0.75 12.47
N GLN A 113 3.50 0.14 12.95
CA GLN A 113 3.50 -0.61 14.22
C GLN A 113 4.47 -1.79 14.23
N THR A 114 4.84 -2.30 13.05
CA THR A 114 5.89 -3.31 12.94
C THR A 114 7.27 -2.70 13.04
N ILE A 115 7.51 -1.44 12.70
CA ILE A 115 8.89 -0.91 12.62
C ILE A 115 9.33 -0.44 14.02
N PRO A 116 10.56 -0.75 14.49
CA PRO A 116 11.02 -0.23 15.77
C PRO A 116 11.15 1.29 15.69
N GLU A 117 10.57 2.01 16.64
CA GLU A 117 10.79 3.45 16.78
C GLU A 117 12.29 3.71 17.03
N THR A 118 12.88 4.61 16.25
CA THR A 118 14.28 5.02 16.39
C THR A 118 14.52 5.92 17.61
N ASN A 119 13.46 6.42 18.27
CA ASN A 119 13.54 7.48 19.29
C ASN A 119 12.69 7.27 20.57
N SER A 120 12.24 6.07 20.93
CA SER A 120 11.58 5.88 22.23
C SER A 120 12.58 5.73 23.37
N VAL A 121 12.52 6.69 24.29
CA VAL A 121 12.98 6.57 25.68
C VAL A 121 12.54 5.23 26.27
N LYS A 122 13.48 4.53 26.92
CA LYS A 122 13.37 3.24 27.62
C LYS A 122 11.93 2.88 28.02
N ALA A 123 11.35 1.88 27.35
CA ALA A 123 10.16 1.21 27.85
C ALA A 123 10.44 0.54 29.23
N PRO A 124 9.48 0.49 30.16
CA PRO A 124 9.66 -0.16 31.45
C PRO A 124 9.95 -1.64 31.24
N ALA A 125 11.07 -2.11 31.79
CA ALA A 125 11.43 -3.52 31.80
C ALA A 125 10.41 -4.30 32.64
N GLY A 126 9.64 -5.20 32.03
CA GLY A 126 8.73 -6.05 32.82
C GLY A 126 7.62 -6.82 32.09
N LYS A 127 7.48 -6.76 30.77
CA LYS A 127 6.55 -7.63 30.03
C LYS A 127 7.29 -8.37 28.94
N SER A 128 7.01 -9.66 28.78
CA SER A 128 7.54 -10.52 27.72
C SER A 128 7.56 -9.76 26.39
N LYS A 129 8.70 -9.78 25.68
CA LYS A 129 8.79 -9.13 24.36
C LYS A 129 7.68 -9.72 23.49
N PRO A 130 6.67 -8.94 23.07
CA PRO A 130 5.69 -9.45 22.12
C PRO A 130 6.46 -9.87 20.86
N ALA A 131 6.05 -10.97 20.23
CA ALA A 131 6.59 -11.37 18.95
C ALA A 131 6.50 -10.18 17.99
N SER A 132 7.61 -9.79 17.38
CA SER A 132 7.72 -8.54 16.65
C SER A 132 8.23 -8.79 15.24
N VAL A 133 7.39 -8.48 14.26
CA VAL A 133 7.73 -8.50 12.83
C VAL A 133 8.79 -7.44 12.48
N SER A 134 9.16 -6.57 13.44
CA SER A 134 10.04 -5.41 13.25
C SER A 134 11.40 -5.68 12.66
N SER A 135 12.05 -6.76 13.10
CA SER A 135 13.37 -7.13 12.59
C SER A 135 13.29 -7.81 11.22
N ARG A 136 12.09 -8.20 10.78
CA ARG A 136 11.86 -9.00 9.57
C ARG A 136 11.17 -8.23 8.47
N PHE A 137 10.54 -7.09 8.77
CA PHE A 137 9.97 -6.24 7.74
C PHE A 137 11.06 -5.66 6.83
N GLN A 138 11.05 -6.09 5.56
CA GLN A 138 12.02 -5.68 4.54
C GLN A 138 11.55 -4.42 3.79
N GLY A 139 10.25 -4.32 3.51
CA GLY A 139 9.69 -3.16 2.83
C GLY A 139 8.32 -3.37 2.21
N LEU A 140 7.92 -2.40 1.38
CA LEU A 140 6.63 -2.40 0.70
C LEU A 140 6.68 -1.84 -0.72
N ALA A 141 5.67 -2.22 -1.50
CA ALA A 141 5.35 -1.66 -2.82
C ALA A 141 3.83 -1.50 -2.97
N ILE A 142 3.32 -0.28 -2.84
CA ILE A 142 1.88 0.01 -2.89
C ILE A 142 1.58 0.93 -4.07
N ALA A 143 0.76 0.48 -5.01
CA ALA A 143 0.24 1.32 -6.07
C ALA A 143 -0.82 2.28 -5.50
N LEU A 144 -0.57 3.58 -5.69
CA LEU A 144 -1.32 4.66 -5.09
C LEU A 144 -2.43 5.10 -6.04
N CYS A 145 -3.68 5.06 -5.59
CA CYS A 145 -4.83 5.46 -6.39
C CYS A 145 -5.98 5.98 -5.52
N CYS A 146 -6.98 6.58 -6.17
CA CYS A 146 -8.22 7.00 -5.54
C CYS A 146 -8.03 8.02 -4.40
N HIS A 147 -7.13 8.99 -4.60
CA HIS A 147 -6.87 10.07 -3.64
C HIS A 147 -8.12 10.90 -3.31
N HIS A 148 -9.08 10.96 -4.25
CA HIS A 148 -10.34 11.68 -4.08
C HIS A 148 -11.23 11.17 -2.93
N VAL A 149 -11.06 9.92 -2.48
CA VAL A 149 -11.76 9.35 -1.31
C VAL A 149 -10.89 9.30 -0.05
N CYS A 150 -9.72 9.95 -0.05
CA CYS A 150 -8.93 10.09 1.18
C CYS A 150 -9.63 11.06 2.15
N ALA A 151 -9.55 10.77 3.44
CA ALA A 151 -10.14 11.59 4.49
C ALA A 151 -9.05 12.05 5.46
N TRP A 152 -9.10 13.32 5.86
CA TRP A 152 -8.11 13.92 6.77
C TRP A 152 -7.92 13.12 8.06
N LYS A 153 -9.03 12.68 8.68
CA LYS A 153 -9.01 11.87 9.92
C LYS A 153 -8.25 10.55 9.80
N ASP A 154 -8.14 10.02 8.58
CA ASP A 154 -7.53 8.73 8.31
C ASP A 154 -6.15 8.86 7.66
N TYR A 155 -5.78 10.06 7.20
CA TYR A 155 -4.50 10.31 6.58
C TYR A 155 -3.35 10.10 7.58
N VAL A 156 -2.28 9.43 7.16
CA VAL A 156 -1.20 9.03 8.08
C VAL A 156 -0.31 10.17 8.55
N ASN A 157 -0.23 11.27 7.80
CA ASN A 157 0.73 12.34 8.09
C ASN A 157 0.15 13.75 8.06
N PRO A 158 -0.82 14.10 8.93
CA PRO A 158 -1.35 15.46 9.02
C PRO A 158 -0.24 16.50 9.25
N ALA A 159 0.80 16.15 10.02
CA ALA A 159 1.93 17.03 10.33
C ALA A 159 2.70 17.48 9.08
N PHE A 160 2.82 16.62 8.07
CA PHE A 160 3.42 16.98 6.79
C PHE A 160 2.67 18.13 6.11
N PHE A 161 1.34 18.08 6.08
CA PHE A 161 0.52 19.14 5.49
C PHE A 161 0.65 20.45 6.28
N GLN A 162 0.58 20.37 7.61
CA GLN A 162 0.70 21.52 8.50
C GLN A 162 2.07 22.20 8.37
N ALA A 163 3.15 21.42 8.23
CA ALA A 163 4.49 21.95 8.02
C ALA A 163 4.64 22.71 6.69
N HIS A 164 3.81 22.39 5.69
CA HIS A 164 3.75 23.09 4.39
C HIS A 164 2.67 24.18 4.34
N GLY A 165 2.10 24.56 5.49
CA GLY A 165 1.14 25.65 5.62
C GLY A 165 -0.31 25.27 5.28
N PHE A 166 -0.60 23.99 5.03
CA PHE A 166 -1.97 23.55 4.76
C PHE A 166 -2.78 23.35 6.04
N LYS A 167 -4.04 23.73 5.98
CA LYS A 167 -5.05 23.46 7.01
C LYS A 167 -5.77 22.15 6.74
N ALA A 168 -6.39 21.60 7.79
CA ALA A 168 -7.19 20.39 7.70
C ALA A 168 -8.36 20.52 6.70
N GLU A 169 -8.99 21.70 6.64
CA GLU A 169 -10.11 21.95 5.73
C GLU A 169 -9.66 21.94 4.26
N GLU A 170 -8.43 22.37 3.98
CA GLU A 170 -7.86 22.45 2.64
C GLU A 170 -7.54 21.06 2.07
N PHE A 171 -7.29 20.06 2.92
CA PHE A 171 -7.09 18.69 2.47
C PHE A 171 -8.25 18.19 1.60
N LYS A 172 -9.50 18.56 1.93
CA LYS A 172 -10.67 18.20 1.13
C LYS A 172 -10.65 18.84 -0.26
N LEU A 173 -10.10 20.05 -0.38
CA LEU A 173 -9.92 20.71 -1.68
C LEU A 173 -8.86 19.96 -2.50
N LEU A 174 -7.73 19.61 -1.89
CA LEU A 174 -6.69 18.81 -2.55
C LEU A 174 -7.23 17.47 -3.06
N THR A 175 -7.95 16.72 -2.22
CA THR A 175 -8.51 15.44 -2.63
C THR A 175 -9.53 15.61 -3.76
N SER A 176 -10.36 16.65 -3.73
CA SER A 176 -11.32 16.94 -4.81
C SER A 176 -10.60 17.20 -6.15
N MET A 177 -9.52 17.98 -6.14
CA MET A 177 -8.73 18.29 -7.34
C MET A 177 -7.98 17.08 -7.91
N THR A 178 -7.69 16.05 -7.11
CA THR A 178 -7.02 14.83 -7.62
C THR A 178 -7.82 14.12 -8.71
N SER A 179 -9.14 14.28 -8.72
CA SER A 179 -10.02 13.70 -9.75
C SER A 179 -9.80 14.30 -11.14
N TRP A 180 -9.26 15.52 -11.24
CA TRP A 180 -9.01 16.20 -12.52
C TRP A 180 -7.99 15.49 -13.41
N THR A 181 -7.19 14.59 -12.84
CA THR A 181 -6.26 13.76 -13.60
C THR A 181 -6.93 12.55 -14.24
N THR A 182 -7.98 11.97 -13.63
CA THR A 182 -8.48 10.62 -13.95
C THR A 182 -9.95 10.57 -14.33
N CYS A 183 -10.77 11.38 -13.69
CA CYS A 183 -12.14 11.56 -14.12
C CYS A 183 -12.08 12.46 -15.34
N GLY A 184 -12.35 11.90 -16.51
CA GLY A 184 -12.75 12.68 -17.68
C GLY A 184 -14.08 13.36 -17.41
N MET A 185 -14.17 14.21 -16.38
CA MET A 185 -15.22 15.22 -16.24
C MET A 185 -15.41 15.78 -17.63
N GLY A 186 -16.59 15.54 -18.19
CA GLY A 186 -16.88 15.53 -19.62
C GLY A 186 -15.92 16.41 -20.41
N LEU A 187 -15.22 15.77 -21.35
CA LEU A 187 -14.42 16.45 -22.37
C LEU A 187 -15.23 17.51 -23.14
N GLU A 188 -16.55 17.49 -22.97
CA GLU A 188 -17.50 18.52 -23.34
C GLU A 188 -17.86 19.34 -22.08
N GLY A 189 -17.05 20.33 -21.75
CA GLY A 189 -17.25 21.05 -20.49
C GLY A 189 -16.33 22.23 -20.32
N ASP A 190 -16.51 23.23 -21.19
CA ASP A 190 -15.85 24.54 -21.10
C ASP A 190 -16.23 25.29 -19.81
N ALA A 191 -17.19 24.79 -19.02
CA ALA A 191 -17.68 25.46 -17.82
C ALA A 191 -16.57 25.76 -16.79
N VAL A 192 -15.63 24.85 -16.55
CA VAL A 192 -14.54 25.12 -15.59
C VAL A 192 -13.53 26.09 -16.17
N GLU A 193 -13.25 26.00 -17.47
CA GLU A 193 -12.35 26.94 -18.16
C GLU A 193 -12.97 28.35 -18.21
N HIS A 194 -14.26 28.44 -18.50
CA HIS A 194 -15.03 29.68 -18.51
C HIS A 194 -15.16 30.30 -17.11
N ILE A 195 -15.34 29.49 -16.05
CA ILE A 195 -15.53 30.00 -14.68
C ILE A 195 -14.19 30.33 -14.00
N LEU A 196 -13.18 29.46 -14.15
CA LEU A 196 -11.92 29.56 -13.41
C LEU A 196 -10.73 30.02 -14.27
N GLY A 197 -10.89 30.13 -15.59
CA GLY A 197 -9.81 30.52 -16.50
C GLY A 197 -8.71 29.48 -16.62
N ILE A 198 -8.99 28.21 -16.29
CA ILE A 198 -8.01 27.13 -16.25
C ILE A 198 -8.28 26.10 -17.34
N SER A 199 -7.27 25.90 -18.20
CA SER A 199 -7.34 24.93 -19.28
C SER A 199 -7.52 23.51 -18.75
N LYS A 200 -8.01 22.62 -19.60
CA LYS A 200 -8.09 21.19 -19.28
C LYS A 200 -6.72 20.59 -18.90
N ASP A 201 -5.66 20.95 -19.61
CA ASP A 201 -4.33 20.40 -19.38
C ASP A 201 -3.73 20.90 -18.07
N ASP A 202 -3.96 22.16 -17.73
CA ASP A 202 -3.56 22.75 -16.44
C ASP A 202 -4.32 22.12 -15.27
N ARG A 203 -5.62 21.84 -15.44
CA ARG A 203 -6.42 21.09 -14.44
C ARG A 203 -5.84 19.70 -14.20
N ALA A 204 -5.54 18.98 -15.29
CA ALA A 204 -4.97 17.64 -15.17
C ALA A 204 -3.60 17.67 -14.49
N LEU A 205 -2.77 18.68 -14.80
CA LEU A 205 -1.48 18.92 -14.17
C LEU A 205 -1.62 19.26 -12.68
N LEU A 206 -2.56 20.13 -12.31
CA LEU A 206 -2.83 20.48 -10.93
C LEU A 206 -3.34 19.28 -10.12
N GLY A 207 -4.25 18.50 -10.70
CA GLY A 207 -4.71 17.24 -10.09
C GLY A 207 -3.55 16.27 -9.82
N ARG A 208 -2.58 16.16 -10.76
CA ARG A 208 -1.38 15.33 -10.58
C ARG A 208 -0.53 15.84 -9.42
N LYS A 209 -0.33 17.16 -9.33
CA LYS A 209 0.39 17.79 -8.22
C LYS A 209 -0.29 17.51 -6.88
N CYS A 210 -1.62 17.62 -6.79
CA CYS A 210 -2.37 17.29 -5.57
C CYS A 210 -2.19 15.82 -5.16
N LYS A 211 -2.21 14.87 -6.11
CA LYS A 211 -1.89 13.46 -5.83
C LYS A 211 -0.47 13.32 -5.25
N ARG A 212 0.52 13.95 -5.89
CA ARG A 212 1.92 13.89 -5.45
C ARG A 212 2.15 14.49 -4.06
N ILE A 213 1.43 15.53 -3.67
CA ILE A 213 1.52 16.08 -2.30
C ILE A 213 1.05 15.04 -1.27
N ILE A 214 -0.09 14.38 -1.52
CA ILE A 214 -0.62 13.33 -0.63
C ILE A 214 0.36 12.14 -0.56
N ASP A 215 0.92 11.75 -1.71
CA ASP A 215 1.89 10.65 -1.80
C ASP A 215 3.20 10.99 -1.08
N ALA A 216 3.69 12.22 -1.20
CA ALA A 216 4.89 12.70 -0.53
C ALA A 216 4.74 12.66 0.99
N GLY A 217 3.58 13.05 1.54
CA GLY A 217 3.37 12.93 2.98
C GLY A 217 3.29 11.48 3.47
N ARG A 218 2.83 10.53 2.63
CA ARG A 218 2.87 9.09 2.93
C ARG A 218 4.29 8.53 2.89
N ALA A 219 5.10 9.00 1.95
CA ALA A 219 6.53 8.70 1.91
C ALA A 219 7.24 9.25 3.17
N ALA A 220 7.07 10.53 3.46
CA ALA A 220 7.64 11.18 4.66
C ALA A 220 7.21 10.52 5.97
N TYR A 221 6.00 9.96 6.03
CA TYR A 221 5.55 9.18 7.18
C TYR A 221 6.45 7.95 7.42
N LEU A 222 6.76 7.19 6.38
CA LEU A 222 7.63 6.00 6.49
C LEU A 222 9.09 6.39 6.75
N GLU A 223 9.55 7.52 6.22
CA GLU A 223 10.89 8.05 6.50
C GLU A 223 11.07 8.40 7.98
N HIS A 224 10.02 8.87 8.65
CA HIS A 224 10.04 9.08 10.10
C HIS A 224 10.31 7.79 10.88
N PHE A 225 9.91 6.63 10.34
CA PHE A 225 10.22 5.31 10.89
C PHE A 225 11.57 4.75 10.37
N GLY A 226 12.41 5.57 9.75
CA GLY A 226 13.75 5.20 9.29
C GLY A 226 13.76 4.34 8.03
N MET A 227 12.67 4.30 7.26
CA MET A 227 12.66 3.66 5.95
C MET A 227 13.21 4.60 4.89
N LYS A 228 13.88 4.03 3.88
CA LYS A 228 14.10 4.70 2.60
C LYS A 228 12.81 4.63 1.80
N THR A 229 12.46 5.71 1.10
CA THR A 229 11.27 5.72 0.25
C THR A 229 11.57 6.21 -1.16
N ARG A 230 10.72 5.82 -2.10
CA ARG A 230 10.75 6.34 -3.47
C ARG A 230 9.35 6.30 -4.07
N LEU A 231 8.91 7.40 -4.66
CA LEU A 231 7.76 7.43 -5.56
C LEU A 231 8.25 7.19 -6.98
N VAL A 232 7.75 6.15 -7.64
CA VAL A 232 8.12 5.81 -9.03
C VAL A 232 6.88 5.55 -9.88
N HIS A 233 7.05 5.62 -11.20
CA HIS A 233 6.03 5.14 -12.12
C HIS A 233 6.27 3.66 -12.46
N TYR A 234 5.23 2.83 -12.39
CA TYR A 234 5.32 1.39 -12.68
C TYR A 234 4.88 1.01 -14.11
N CYS A 235 4.24 1.93 -14.83
CA CYS A 235 3.88 1.82 -16.24
C CYS A 235 3.75 3.22 -16.84
N ASP A 236 3.59 3.30 -18.16
CA ASP A 236 3.40 4.57 -18.85
C ASP A 236 2.01 5.16 -18.58
N THR A 237 1.90 6.48 -18.74
CA THR A 237 0.62 7.18 -18.56
C THR A 237 -0.44 6.77 -19.60
N ASN A 238 -0.01 6.14 -20.70
CA ASN A 238 -0.90 5.58 -21.71
C ASN A 238 -1.54 4.26 -21.25
N ASP A 239 -0.89 3.50 -20.37
CA ASP A 239 -1.44 2.28 -19.78
C ASP A 239 -2.33 2.58 -18.58
N SER A 240 -1.89 3.52 -17.73
CA SER A 240 -2.62 3.93 -16.55
C SER A 240 -2.31 5.36 -16.12
N LEU A 241 -3.36 6.14 -15.86
CA LEU A 241 -3.24 7.47 -15.23
C LEU A 241 -2.94 7.38 -13.73
N GLU A 242 -3.12 6.21 -13.12
CA GLU A 242 -2.81 5.89 -11.72
C GLU A 242 -1.55 5.01 -11.65
N ASN A 243 -0.48 5.46 -12.28
CA ASN A 243 0.76 4.70 -12.46
C ASN A 243 1.81 4.92 -11.35
N CYS A 244 1.48 5.55 -10.23
CA CYS A 244 2.44 5.83 -9.16
C CYS A 244 2.51 4.69 -8.14
N LEU A 245 3.73 4.31 -7.79
CA LEU A 245 4.06 3.29 -6.79
C LEU A 245 4.84 3.94 -5.65
N LEU A 246 4.35 3.76 -4.42
CA LEU A 246 5.14 4.00 -3.22
C LEU A 246 6.00 2.77 -2.93
N LEU A 247 7.31 2.94 -3.03
CA LEU A 247 8.30 1.97 -2.56
C LEU A 247 8.85 2.45 -1.22
N ALA A 248 8.97 1.54 -0.26
CA ALA A 248 9.76 1.79 0.95
C ALA A 248 10.51 0.53 1.38
N TRP A 249 11.74 0.67 1.88
CA TRP A 249 12.59 -0.44 2.30
C TRP A 249 13.62 0.01 3.36
N ARG A 250 14.35 -0.94 3.95
CA ARG A 250 15.46 -0.68 4.88
C ARG A 250 16.81 -0.71 4.15
#